data_AF-X0V8G0-F1
#
_entry.id   AF-X0V8G0-F1
#
_cell.length_a   1.000
_cell.length_b   1.000
_cell.length_c   1.000
_cell.angle_alpha   90.00
_cell.angle_beta   90.00
_cell.angle_gamma   90.00
#
_symmetry.space_group_name_H-M   'P 1'
#
loop_
_entity.id
_entity.type
_entity.pdbx_description
1 polymer ?
#
loop_
_entity_poly.entity_id
_entity_poly.type
_entity_poly.pdbx_seq_one_letter_code
_entity_poly.pdbx_strand_id
1 'polypeptide(L)'
;EIRIYRNGEVYASYQAKNIDLLSSKNNIAVFGLRHVGAAGGHISGAIEDARIYSTALTADEIKSLQPNRKSKIEPYAWWDFEGDKVEDSTGRFAHSRMKNGAKLADGKLVLGENSVLVAAVTEDGAKIATRDLAPRPPAPPYVEETPAMPKDVPANWLTYHLAHPGPGVGMPGDPNPAFYYKGRYHLHYIYRNKHGFAFAHVSSKDMVTWKWHPTVLVGPNTGHGMFSGTGFFTKDGRPAMIYHGQGSGNNYLAFALDDNLDEWTKP
;
A
#
# COMPACT_ATOMS: atom_id res chain seq x y z
N GLU A 1 3.21 -26.22 -5.05
CA GLU A 1 3.17 -25.94 -6.50
C GLU A 1 1.87 -25.20 -6.82
N ILE A 2 1.91 -24.21 -7.72
CA ILE A 2 0.74 -23.51 -8.27
C ILE A 2 0.68 -23.81 -9.76
N ARG A 3 -0.47 -24.31 -10.24
CA ARG A 3 -0.70 -24.60 -11.66
C ARG A 3 -1.73 -23.65 -12.24
N ILE A 4 -1.47 -23.16 -13.43
CA ILE A 4 -2.39 -22.35 -14.21
C ILE A 4 -2.91 -23.21 -15.35
N TYR A 5 -4.22 -23.23 -15.54
CA TYR A 5 -4.87 -23.92 -16.64
C TYR A 5 -5.49 -22.90 -17.60
N ARG A 6 -5.44 -23.19 -18.89
CA ARG A 6 -6.17 -22.46 -19.95
C ARG A 6 -6.95 -23.48 -20.75
N ASN A 7 -8.26 -23.28 -20.88
CA ASN A 7 -9.16 -24.24 -21.55
C ASN A 7 -9.04 -25.68 -21.00
N GLY A 8 -8.78 -25.80 -19.69
CA GLY A 8 -8.62 -27.09 -19.02
C GLY A 8 -7.27 -27.78 -19.23
N GLU A 9 -6.34 -27.18 -19.96
CA GLU A 9 -4.98 -27.70 -20.17
C GLU A 9 -3.95 -26.93 -19.33
N VAL A 10 -2.90 -27.60 -18.86
CA VAL A 10 -1.85 -26.95 -18.08
C VAL A 10 -1.13 -25.92 -18.95
N TYR A 11 -1.20 -24.66 -18.54
CA TYR A 11 -0.57 -23.53 -19.22
C TYR A 11 0.78 -23.16 -18.58
N ALA A 12 0.87 -23.22 -17.25
CA ALA A 12 2.10 -22.93 -16.52
C ALA A 12 2.10 -23.60 -15.13
N SER A 13 3.30 -23.83 -14.59
CA SER A 13 3.49 -24.34 -13.22
C SER A 13 4.62 -23.60 -12.52
N TYR A 14 4.44 -23.29 -11.23
CA TYR A 14 5.40 -22.58 -10.40
C TYR A 14 5.54 -23.24 -9.03
N GLN A 15 6.77 -23.32 -8.51
CA GLN A 15 6.99 -23.73 -7.12
C GLN A 15 6.72 -22.55 -6.18
N ALA A 16 5.93 -22.80 -5.14
CA ALA A 16 5.57 -21.79 -4.14
C ALA A 16 5.70 -22.40 -2.74
N LYS A 17 6.25 -21.62 -1.79
CA LYS A 17 6.54 -22.06 -0.41
C LYS A 17 5.53 -21.55 0.63
N ASN A 18 4.58 -20.70 0.25
CA ASN A 18 3.55 -20.17 1.16
C ASN A 18 2.23 -20.00 0.38
N ILE A 19 1.26 -20.89 0.59
CA ILE A 19 -0.02 -20.94 -0.16
C ILE A 19 -1.21 -20.95 0.81
N ASP A 20 -1.06 -20.37 2.00
CA ASP A 20 -2.21 -20.15 2.85
C ASP A 20 -2.90 -18.84 2.46
N LEU A 21 -3.86 -18.95 1.53
CA LEU A 21 -4.63 -17.81 1.01
C LEU A 21 -5.96 -17.61 1.74
N LEU A 22 -6.42 -18.61 2.50
CA LEU A 22 -7.81 -18.67 2.97
C LEU A 22 -7.96 -18.73 4.50
N SER A 23 -6.90 -18.99 5.28
CA SER A 23 -7.02 -19.05 6.75
C SER A 23 -7.24 -17.68 7.41
N SER A 24 -6.84 -16.59 6.72
CA SER A 24 -7.04 -15.24 7.23
C SER A 24 -8.53 -14.88 7.25
N LYS A 25 -9.02 -14.47 8.43
CA LYS A 25 -10.41 -14.03 8.62
C LYS A 25 -10.77 -12.74 7.87
N ASN A 26 -9.76 -11.97 7.44
CA ASN A 26 -9.92 -10.69 6.75
C ASN A 26 -9.34 -10.76 5.32
N ASN A 27 -9.50 -11.89 4.63
CA ASN A 27 -9.10 -11.97 3.25
C ASN A 27 -10.02 -11.12 2.34
N ILE A 28 -9.48 -10.77 1.18
CA ILE A 28 -10.18 -10.04 0.12
C ILE A 28 -9.95 -10.76 -1.21
N ALA A 29 -10.90 -10.68 -2.12
CA ALA A 29 -10.75 -11.06 -3.52
C ALA A 29 -10.54 -9.78 -4.35
N VAL A 30 -9.58 -9.84 -5.29
CA VAL A 30 -9.21 -8.70 -6.15
C VAL A 30 -9.32 -9.13 -7.60
N PHE A 31 -10.06 -8.36 -8.39
CA PHE A 31 -10.21 -8.55 -9.84
C PHE A 31 -9.66 -7.33 -10.58
N GLY A 32 -8.99 -7.54 -11.71
CA GLY A 32 -8.36 -6.49 -12.50
C GLY A 32 -6.89 -6.30 -12.15
N LEU A 33 -6.60 -5.68 -11.01
CA LEU A 33 -5.22 -5.47 -10.55
C LEU A 33 -4.57 -6.77 -10.05
N ARG A 34 -3.26 -6.91 -10.24
CA ARG A 34 -2.45 -8.01 -9.67
C ARG A 34 -2.63 -8.14 -8.15
N HIS A 35 -2.69 -7.01 -7.46
CA HIS A 35 -3.08 -6.88 -6.05
C HIS A 35 -3.51 -5.43 -5.80
N VAL A 36 -4.12 -5.16 -4.65
CA VAL A 36 -4.42 -3.79 -4.21
C VAL A 36 -3.13 -2.97 -4.12
N GLY A 37 -3.11 -1.79 -4.73
CA GLY A 37 -1.95 -0.90 -4.74
C GLY A 37 -0.83 -1.29 -5.71
N ALA A 38 -1.05 -2.27 -6.58
CA ALA A 38 -0.10 -2.61 -7.64
C ALA A 38 0.12 -1.41 -8.58
N ALA A 39 1.39 -1.03 -8.79
CA ALA A 39 1.78 0.00 -9.76
C ALA A 39 1.84 -0.52 -11.21
N GLY A 40 1.66 -1.83 -11.40
CA GLY A 40 1.69 -2.49 -12.70
C GLY A 40 1.22 -3.95 -12.61
N GLY A 41 0.87 -4.52 -13.76
CA GLY A 41 0.24 -5.84 -13.86
C GLY A 41 -1.27 -5.75 -13.58
N HIS A 42 -2.04 -5.82 -14.66
CA HIS A 42 -3.50 -5.83 -14.61
C HIS A 42 -4.05 -6.71 -15.73
N ILE A 43 -5.31 -7.10 -15.61
CA ILE A 43 -6.11 -7.66 -16.71
C ILE A 43 -7.10 -6.61 -17.17
N SER A 44 -7.23 -6.47 -18.49
CA SER A 44 -8.28 -5.68 -19.14
C SER A 44 -9.15 -6.65 -19.94
N GLY A 45 -10.46 -6.58 -19.75
CA GLY A 45 -11.40 -7.53 -20.35
C GLY A 45 -12.71 -7.62 -19.57
N ALA A 46 -13.51 -8.62 -19.92
CA ALA A 46 -14.77 -8.92 -19.25
C ALA A 46 -14.70 -10.30 -18.58
N ILE A 47 -15.20 -10.41 -17.35
CA ILE A 47 -15.30 -11.66 -16.60
C ILE A 47 -16.78 -12.01 -16.46
N GLU A 48 -17.13 -13.21 -16.91
CA GLU A 48 -18.51 -13.72 -16.88
C GLU A 48 -18.80 -14.56 -15.64
N ASP A 49 -17.80 -15.28 -15.11
CA ASP A 49 -17.93 -16.10 -13.91
C ASP A 49 -16.59 -16.13 -13.18
N ALA A 50 -16.62 -16.00 -11.85
CA ALA A 50 -15.44 -16.19 -11.03
C ALA A 50 -15.75 -17.03 -9.79
N ARG A 51 -14.87 -18.00 -9.50
CA ARG A 51 -15.00 -18.90 -8.36
C ARG A 51 -13.69 -19.07 -7.62
N ILE A 52 -13.79 -19.18 -6.30
CA ILE A 52 -12.71 -19.63 -5.42
C ILE A 52 -13.12 -20.98 -4.85
N TYR A 53 -12.20 -21.93 -4.77
CA TYR A 53 -12.41 -23.23 -4.11
C TYR A 53 -11.44 -23.36 -2.94
N SER A 54 -11.89 -23.98 -1.85
CA SER A 54 -11.05 -24.24 -0.67
C SER A 54 -10.09 -25.42 -0.84
N THR A 55 -10.21 -26.13 -1.98
CA THR A 55 -9.31 -27.20 -2.39
C THR A 55 -8.88 -26.99 -3.84
N ALA A 56 -7.72 -27.54 -4.21
CA ALA A 56 -7.29 -27.56 -5.59
C ALA A 56 -8.16 -28.51 -6.40
N LEU A 57 -8.71 -28.03 -7.51
CA LEU A 57 -9.46 -28.84 -8.47
C LEU A 57 -8.52 -29.66 -9.35
N THR A 58 -8.98 -30.86 -9.73
CA THR A 58 -8.35 -31.66 -10.77
C THR A 58 -8.56 -31.03 -12.16
N ALA A 59 -7.76 -31.44 -13.16
CA ALA A 59 -7.88 -30.93 -14.52
C ALA A 59 -9.26 -31.25 -15.14
N ASP A 60 -9.81 -32.43 -14.85
CA ASP A 60 -11.12 -32.84 -15.36
C ASP A 60 -12.27 -32.06 -14.69
N GLU A 61 -12.14 -31.76 -13.39
CA GLU A 61 -13.10 -30.88 -12.69
C GLU A 61 -13.07 -29.48 -13.28
N ILE A 62 -11.89 -28.92 -13.56
CA ILE A 62 -11.76 -27.61 -14.23
C ILE A 62 -12.43 -27.64 -15.61
N LYS A 63 -12.20 -28.69 -16.42
CA LYS A 63 -12.82 -28.86 -17.74
C LYS A 63 -14.35 -28.96 -17.67
N SER A 64 -14.89 -29.49 -16.58
CA SER A 64 -16.32 -29.64 -16.39
C SER A 64 -17.05 -28.35 -16.01
N LEU A 65 -16.32 -27.31 -15.58
CA LEU A 65 -16.92 -26.04 -15.17
C LEU A 65 -17.56 -25.32 -16.36
N GLN A 66 -18.75 -24.76 -16.12
CA GLN A 66 -19.46 -23.91 -17.06
C GLN A 66 -19.79 -22.59 -16.37
N PRO A 67 -19.57 -21.43 -17.04
CA PRO A 67 -19.95 -20.13 -16.50
C PRO A 67 -21.41 -20.11 -16.04
N ASN A 68 -21.66 -19.49 -14.89
CA ASN A 68 -22.97 -19.23 -14.31
C ASN A 68 -23.82 -20.50 -14.08
N ARG A 69 -23.16 -21.68 -14.00
CA ARG A 69 -23.78 -22.97 -13.66
C ARG A 69 -23.13 -23.60 -12.44
N LYS A 70 -23.96 -24.08 -11.50
CA LYS A 70 -23.49 -24.74 -10.26
C LYS A 70 -22.58 -25.93 -10.61
N SER A 71 -21.39 -25.95 -10.02
CA SER A 71 -20.45 -27.07 -10.13
C SER A 71 -20.78 -28.19 -9.15
N LYS A 72 -20.29 -29.40 -9.42
CA LYS A 72 -20.40 -30.54 -8.50
C LYS A 72 -19.70 -30.27 -7.16
N ILE A 73 -18.55 -29.62 -7.21
CA ILE A 73 -17.84 -29.13 -6.03
C ILE A 73 -18.40 -27.77 -5.67
N GLU A 74 -18.75 -27.56 -4.40
CA GLU A 74 -19.23 -26.27 -3.96
C GLU A 74 -18.07 -25.28 -3.84
N PRO A 75 -18.19 -24.08 -4.44
CA PRO A 75 -17.15 -23.07 -4.35
C PRO A 75 -17.09 -22.50 -2.92
N TYR A 76 -15.89 -22.09 -2.53
CA TYR A 76 -15.68 -21.26 -1.35
C TYR A 76 -16.32 -19.88 -1.52
N ALA A 77 -16.21 -19.27 -2.72
CA ALA A 77 -16.90 -18.03 -3.10
C ALA A 77 -17.21 -18.04 -4.61
N TRP A 78 -18.29 -17.39 -5.02
CA TRP A 78 -18.75 -17.40 -6.42
C TRP A 78 -19.44 -16.09 -6.81
N TRP A 79 -19.01 -15.51 -7.91
CA TRP A 79 -19.62 -14.35 -8.56
C TRP A 79 -20.00 -14.71 -9.99
N ASP A 80 -21.28 -14.51 -10.35
CA ASP A 80 -21.81 -14.63 -11.72
C ASP A 80 -21.86 -13.28 -12.45
N PHE A 81 -21.65 -12.18 -11.71
CA PHE A 81 -21.68 -10.79 -12.20
C PHE A 81 -22.97 -10.39 -12.91
N GLU A 82 -24.05 -11.15 -12.72
CA GLU A 82 -25.36 -10.86 -13.26
C GLU A 82 -26.06 -9.73 -12.46
N GLY A 83 -27.01 -9.05 -13.09
CA GLY A 83 -27.76 -7.97 -12.47
C GLY A 83 -26.96 -6.67 -12.30
N ASP A 84 -27.32 -5.87 -11.29
CA ASP A 84 -26.80 -4.53 -11.06
C ASP A 84 -25.84 -4.42 -9.86
N LYS A 85 -25.59 -5.54 -9.17
CA LYS A 85 -24.78 -5.60 -7.94
C LYS A 85 -23.76 -6.73 -8.00
N VAL A 86 -22.62 -6.49 -7.37
CA VAL A 86 -21.58 -7.52 -7.19
C VAL A 86 -21.90 -8.31 -5.94
N GLU A 87 -22.39 -9.53 -6.12
CA GLU A 87 -22.78 -10.44 -5.03
C GLU A 87 -21.96 -11.72 -5.08
N ASP A 88 -21.42 -12.12 -3.92
CA ASP A 88 -20.89 -13.48 -3.72
C ASP A 88 -22.05 -14.39 -3.34
N SER A 89 -22.43 -15.32 -4.22
CA SER A 89 -23.58 -16.22 -4.01
C SER A 89 -23.40 -17.16 -2.81
N THR A 90 -22.19 -17.29 -2.27
CA THR A 90 -21.92 -18.06 -1.05
C THR A 90 -22.04 -17.24 0.23
N GLY A 91 -22.13 -15.92 0.11
CA GLY A 91 -22.30 -14.97 1.21
C GLY A 91 -21.05 -14.68 2.04
N ARG A 92 -19.85 -15.13 1.62
CA ARG A 92 -18.61 -14.91 2.40
C ARG A 92 -18.06 -13.51 2.22
N PHE A 93 -17.98 -13.04 0.98
CA PHE A 93 -17.53 -11.70 0.65
C PHE A 93 -18.73 -10.76 0.49
N ALA A 94 -19.30 -10.38 1.62
CA ALA A 94 -20.55 -9.61 1.67
C ALA A 94 -20.42 -8.14 1.21
N HIS A 95 -19.20 -7.64 1.00
CA HIS A 95 -18.96 -6.23 0.67
C HIS A 95 -18.07 -6.07 -0.55
N SER A 96 -18.52 -5.29 -1.53
CA SER A 96 -17.81 -5.08 -2.79
C SER A 96 -17.62 -3.59 -3.09
N ARG A 97 -16.48 -3.23 -3.69
CA ARG A 97 -16.18 -1.86 -4.16
C ARG A 97 -15.44 -1.91 -5.50
N MET A 98 -15.90 -1.08 -6.44
CA MET A 98 -15.30 -0.91 -7.77
C MET A 98 -14.63 0.46 -7.88
N LYS A 99 -13.51 0.53 -8.63
CA LYS A 99 -12.78 1.77 -8.92
C LYS A 99 -12.23 1.81 -10.34
N ASN A 100 -11.82 3.00 -10.75
CA ASN A 100 -11.12 3.28 -12.01
C ASN A 100 -11.88 2.72 -13.23
N GLY A 101 -13.20 2.92 -13.25
CA GLY A 101 -14.05 2.50 -14.37
C GLY A 101 -14.49 1.03 -14.39
N ALA A 102 -14.14 0.23 -13.38
CA ALA A 102 -14.72 -1.11 -13.21
C ALA A 102 -16.25 -1.00 -13.09
N LYS A 103 -16.98 -1.83 -13.83
CA LYS A 103 -18.45 -1.81 -13.87
C LYS A 103 -19.04 -3.17 -14.20
N LEU A 104 -20.30 -3.37 -13.86
CA LEU A 104 -21.11 -4.46 -14.41
C LEU A 104 -21.77 -3.99 -15.72
N ALA A 105 -21.67 -4.81 -16.75
CA ALA A 105 -22.35 -4.60 -18.03
C ALA A 105 -22.58 -5.93 -18.73
N ASP A 106 -23.79 -6.13 -19.26
CA ASP A 106 -24.18 -7.33 -20.03
C ASP A 106 -23.89 -8.66 -19.30
N GLY A 107 -24.20 -8.72 -18.00
CA GLY A 107 -23.97 -9.91 -17.16
C GLY A 107 -22.50 -10.18 -16.85
N LYS A 108 -21.63 -9.17 -16.97
CA LYS A 108 -20.17 -9.32 -16.82
C LYS A 108 -19.56 -8.22 -15.99
N LEU A 109 -18.48 -8.55 -15.28
CA LEU A 109 -17.56 -7.56 -14.75
C LEU A 109 -16.63 -7.08 -15.86
N VAL A 110 -16.78 -5.81 -16.25
CA VAL A 110 -15.94 -5.14 -17.24
C VAL A 110 -14.84 -4.36 -16.55
N LEU A 111 -13.59 -4.65 -16.94
CA LEU A 111 -12.37 -4.08 -16.39
C LEU A 111 -11.54 -3.45 -17.51
N GLY A 112 -11.23 -2.17 -17.36
CA GLY A 112 -10.24 -1.48 -18.18
C GLY A 112 -8.86 -1.46 -17.52
N GLU A 113 -7.97 -0.65 -18.08
CA GLU A 113 -6.65 -0.44 -17.50
C GLU A 113 -6.76 0.16 -16.09
N ASN A 114 -6.06 -0.46 -15.13
CA ASN A 114 -6.08 -0.11 -13.71
C ASN A 114 -7.46 -0.16 -13.03
N SER A 115 -8.50 -0.67 -13.71
CA SER A 115 -9.80 -0.96 -13.11
C SER A 115 -9.66 -2.05 -12.05
N VAL A 116 -10.41 -1.91 -10.97
CA VAL A 116 -10.39 -2.89 -9.89
C VAL A 116 -11.78 -3.09 -9.29
N LEU A 117 -12.11 -4.35 -9.04
CA LEU A 117 -13.14 -4.75 -8.09
C LEU A 117 -12.45 -5.41 -6.89
N VAL A 118 -12.81 -4.98 -5.69
CA VAL A 118 -12.46 -5.66 -4.44
C VAL A 118 -13.72 -6.19 -3.80
N ALA A 119 -13.74 -7.48 -3.48
CA ALA A 119 -14.74 -8.11 -2.62
C ALA A 119 -14.10 -8.49 -1.27
N ALA A 120 -14.76 -8.18 -0.16
CA ALA A 120 -14.23 -8.32 1.19
C ALA A 120 -15.28 -8.92 2.14
N VAL A 121 -14.80 -9.59 3.18
CA VAL A 121 -15.63 -10.12 4.27
C VAL A 121 -16.26 -8.99 5.10
N THR A 122 -15.57 -7.85 5.24
CA THR A 122 -16.02 -6.70 6.03
C THR A 122 -16.06 -5.43 5.19
N GLU A 123 -16.97 -4.51 5.53
CA GLU A 123 -17.09 -3.22 4.85
C GLU A 123 -15.79 -2.39 4.98
N ASP A 124 -15.18 -2.41 6.16
CA ASP A 124 -13.91 -1.73 6.41
C ASP A 124 -12.77 -2.32 5.59
N GLY A 125 -12.73 -3.65 5.41
CA GLY A 125 -11.79 -4.31 4.51
C GLY A 125 -11.90 -3.78 3.09
N ALA A 126 -13.13 -3.70 2.55
CA ALA A 126 -13.36 -3.13 1.21
C ALA A 126 -12.96 -1.65 1.14
N LYS A 127 -13.31 -0.84 2.15
CA LYS A 127 -12.96 0.59 2.21
C LYS A 127 -11.45 0.82 2.24
N ILE A 128 -10.73 0.09 3.10
CA ILE A 128 -9.28 0.22 3.25
C ILE A 128 -8.59 -0.21 1.95
N ALA A 129 -8.99 -1.35 1.38
CA ALA A 129 -8.42 -1.89 0.15
C ALA A 129 -8.64 -0.99 -1.08
N THR A 130 -9.66 -0.13 -1.06
CA THR A 130 -9.99 0.78 -2.17
C THR A 130 -9.72 2.24 -1.86
N ARG A 131 -9.10 2.54 -0.71
CA ARG A 131 -8.86 3.92 -0.26
C ARG A 131 -7.94 4.66 -1.22
N ASP A 132 -8.38 5.83 -1.70
CA ASP A 132 -7.50 6.75 -2.40
C ASP A 132 -6.40 7.27 -1.48
N LEU A 133 -5.16 7.09 -1.92
CA LEU A 133 -4.00 7.77 -1.33
C LEU A 133 -3.71 9.09 -2.04
N ALA A 134 -4.72 9.66 -2.71
CA ALA A 134 -4.59 10.91 -3.47
C ALA A 134 -3.88 12.00 -2.64
N PRO A 135 -3.13 12.89 -3.33
CA PRO A 135 -2.58 14.09 -2.71
C PRO A 135 -3.71 14.82 -1.99
N ARG A 136 -3.51 15.12 -0.69
CA ARG A 136 -4.50 15.86 0.08
C ARG A 136 -4.56 17.29 -0.45
N PRO A 137 -5.75 17.92 -0.55
CA PRO A 137 -5.85 19.31 -0.96
C PRO A 137 -4.97 20.20 -0.06
N PRO A 138 -4.43 21.33 -0.57
CA PRO A 138 -3.58 22.20 0.21
C PRO A 138 -4.35 22.71 1.44
N ALA A 139 -3.93 22.25 2.61
CA ALA A 139 -4.34 22.80 3.89
C ALA A 139 -3.69 24.19 4.10
N PRO A 140 -4.14 24.99 5.09
CA PRO A 140 -3.47 26.24 5.48
C PRO A 140 -1.95 26.06 5.65
N PRO A 141 -1.17 27.16 5.68
CA PRO A 141 0.29 27.11 5.81
C PRO A 141 0.68 26.10 6.86
N TYR A 142 1.57 25.18 6.48
CA TYR A 142 1.98 24.12 7.37
C TYR A 142 2.58 24.73 8.64
N VAL A 143 2.01 24.33 9.79
CA VAL A 143 2.60 24.60 11.10
C VAL A 143 3.48 23.41 11.41
N GLU A 144 4.77 23.65 11.61
CA GLU A 144 5.74 22.61 11.91
C GLU A 144 5.26 21.73 13.05
N GLU A 145 5.23 20.41 12.79
CA GLU A 145 4.92 19.41 13.78
C GLU A 145 6.20 18.66 14.11
N THR A 146 6.45 18.46 15.40
CA THR A 146 7.48 17.57 15.90
C THR A 146 6.77 16.33 16.45
N PRO A 147 6.87 15.16 15.79
CA PRO A 147 6.30 13.95 16.35
C PRO A 147 6.90 13.69 17.75
N ALA A 148 6.10 13.30 18.73
CA ALA A 148 6.60 13.02 20.07
C ALA A 148 5.85 11.87 20.71
N MET A 149 6.57 10.97 21.37
CA MET A 149 5.95 9.88 22.15
C MET A 149 5.01 10.47 23.20
N PRO A 150 3.82 9.87 23.42
CA PRO A 150 2.92 10.32 24.46
C PRO A 150 3.60 10.18 25.83
N LYS A 151 3.28 11.07 26.77
CA LYS A 151 3.80 11.01 28.15
C LYS A 151 3.48 9.65 28.81
N ASP A 152 2.24 9.18 28.59
CA ASP A 152 1.76 7.90 29.06
C ASP A 152 1.73 6.92 27.88
N VAL A 153 2.84 6.22 27.64
CA VAL A 153 2.97 5.25 26.54
C VAL A 153 2.09 4.03 26.83
N PRO A 154 1.16 3.65 25.92
CA PRO A 154 0.34 2.47 26.12
C PRO A 154 1.19 1.20 26.28
N ALA A 155 0.80 0.32 27.20
CA ALA A 155 1.58 -0.86 27.56
C ALA A 155 1.86 -1.84 26.39
N ASN A 156 1.04 -1.80 25.33
CA ASN A 156 1.18 -2.63 24.15
C ASN A 156 2.08 -2.01 23.06
N TRP A 157 2.73 -0.88 23.33
CA TRP A 157 3.62 -0.22 22.37
C TRP A 157 5.05 -0.75 22.46
N LEU A 158 5.76 -0.67 21.34
CA LEU A 158 7.19 -0.94 21.29
C LEU A 158 7.93 0.17 22.06
N THR A 159 8.75 -0.20 23.04
CA THR A 159 9.47 0.75 23.90
C THR A 159 10.97 0.82 23.66
N TYR A 160 11.53 -0.10 22.86
CA TYR A 160 12.96 -0.18 22.53
C TYR A 160 13.24 -0.29 21.02
N HIS A 161 12.19 -0.19 20.20
CA HIS A 161 12.32 0.02 18.75
C HIS A 161 11.89 1.46 18.44
N LEU A 162 12.53 2.09 17.45
CA LEU A 162 12.03 3.36 16.93
C LEU A 162 10.70 3.12 16.21
N ALA A 163 9.63 3.70 16.74
CA ALA A 163 8.30 3.69 16.15
C ALA A 163 7.77 5.12 16.07
N HIS A 164 7.01 5.43 15.01
CA HIS A 164 6.39 6.74 14.88
C HIS A 164 5.34 6.95 15.99
N PRO A 165 5.38 8.08 16.71
CA PRO A 165 4.49 8.32 17.82
C PRO A 165 3.07 8.62 17.35
N GLY A 166 2.10 8.29 18.19
CA GLY A 166 0.65 8.42 17.98
C GLY A 166 -0.06 8.41 19.36
N PRO A 167 -1.39 8.57 19.42
CA PRO A 167 -2.36 7.96 18.52
C PRO A 167 -2.64 8.79 17.26
N GLY A 168 -2.53 8.17 16.10
CA GLY A 168 -2.82 8.80 14.81
C GLY A 168 -2.45 7.90 13.63
N VAL A 169 -2.99 8.19 12.45
CA VAL A 169 -2.75 7.44 11.20
C VAL A 169 -1.42 7.87 10.55
N GLY A 170 -0.38 8.08 11.37
CA GLY A 170 0.97 8.31 10.87
C GLY A 170 1.49 6.99 10.32
N MET A 171 1.08 6.64 9.10
CA MET A 171 1.48 5.40 8.41
C MET A 171 3.00 5.49 8.16
N PRO A 172 3.84 4.90 9.03
CA PRO A 172 5.27 4.99 8.84
C PRO A 172 5.65 4.07 7.68
N GLY A 173 6.55 4.55 6.84
CA GLY A 173 7.10 3.83 5.71
C GLY A 173 8.61 3.73 5.84
N ASP A 174 9.26 3.79 4.69
CA ASP A 174 10.69 3.51 4.55
C ASP A 174 11.59 4.47 5.37
N PRO A 175 12.70 3.98 5.94
CA PRO A 175 13.76 4.82 6.52
C PRO A 175 14.51 5.57 5.41
N ASN A 176 14.75 6.86 5.60
CA ASN A 176 15.26 7.76 4.56
C ASN A 176 16.04 8.94 5.16
N PRO A 177 16.84 9.64 4.36
CA PRO A 177 18.29 9.50 4.50
C PRO A 177 18.81 9.43 5.95
N ALA A 178 19.66 8.43 6.21
CA ALA A 178 20.37 8.27 7.47
C ALA A 178 21.80 8.82 7.36
N PHE A 179 22.25 9.55 8.38
CA PHE A 179 23.59 10.13 8.45
C PHE A 179 24.23 9.85 9.80
N TYR A 180 25.55 9.67 9.83
CA TYR A 180 26.34 9.98 11.01
C TYR A 180 27.09 11.27 10.74
N TYR A 181 26.68 12.36 11.38
CA TYR A 181 27.21 13.70 11.11
C TYR A 181 27.46 14.44 12.42
N LYS A 182 28.64 15.06 12.54
CA LYS A 182 29.07 15.82 13.72
C LYS A 182 28.84 15.08 15.06
N GLY A 183 29.13 13.78 15.09
CA GLY A 183 29.02 12.96 16.28
C GLY A 183 27.60 12.47 16.63
N ARG A 184 26.64 12.62 15.71
CA ARG A 184 25.24 12.25 15.91
C ARG A 184 24.72 11.39 14.76
N TYR A 185 23.89 10.41 15.08
CA TYR A 185 23.09 9.67 14.11
C TYR A 185 21.82 10.45 13.81
N HIS A 186 21.55 10.74 12.54
CA HIS A 186 20.31 11.34 12.06
C HIS A 186 19.60 10.30 11.20
N LEU A 187 18.30 10.16 11.39
CA LEU A 187 17.46 9.30 10.57
C LEU A 187 16.20 10.08 10.24
N HIS A 188 15.87 10.14 8.96
CA HIS A 188 14.52 10.49 8.54
C HIS A 188 13.75 9.21 8.20
N TYR A 189 12.44 9.34 8.05
CA TYR A 189 11.63 8.24 7.52
C TYR A 189 10.29 8.77 7.04
N ILE A 190 9.68 8.04 6.10
CA ILE A 190 8.39 8.41 5.56
C ILE A 190 7.33 8.25 6.65
N TYR A 191 6.48 9.24 6.81
CA TYR A 191 5.18 9.06 7.44
C TYR A 191 4.13 9.89 6.73
N ARG A 192 2.85 9.60 7.00
CA ARG A 192 1.74 10.32 6.38
C ARG A 192 1.04 11.23 7.38
N ASN A 193 1.17 12.54 7.22
CA ASN A 193 0.44 13.55 7.99
C ASN A 193 -0.70 14.16 7.16
N LYS A 194 -1.44 15.13 7.71
CA LYS A 194 -2.58 15.81 7.05
C LYS A 194 -2.21 16.47 5.70
N HIS A 195 -0.94 16.67 5.40
CA HIS A 195 -0.43 17.26 4.17
C HIS A 195 0.15 16.26 3.17
N GLY A 196 0.12 14.95 3.46
CA GLY A 196 0.62 13.90 2.56
C GLY A 196 1.81 13.14 3.14
N PHE A 197 2.66 12.61 2.26
CA PHE A 197 3.89 11.93 2.67
C PHE A 197 4.97 12.96 3.02
N ALA A 198 5.56 12.80 4.20
CA ALA A 198 6.56 13.69 4.78
C ALA A 198 7.72 12.86 5.32
N PHE A 199 8.87 13.49 5.54
CA PHE A 199 9.99 12.90 6.26
C PHE A 199 9.98 13.36 7.72
N ALA A 200 9.64 12.47 8.64
CA ALA A 200 9.91 12.68 10.05
C ALA A 200 11.42 12.68 10.26
N HIS A 201 11.92 13.36 11.28
CA HIS A 201 13.35 13.43 11.57
C HIS A 201 13.62 13.15 13.05
N VAL A 202 14.55 12.23 13.29
CA VAL A 202 15.08 11.92 14.61
C VAL A 202 16.60 11.96 14.60
N SER A 203 17.20 12.27 15.74
CA SER A 203 18.64 12.05 15.92
C SER A 203 19.00 11.48 17.29
N SER A 204 20.13 10.78 17.34
CA SER A 204 20.58 10.00 18.49
C SER A 204 22.10 10.06 18.64
N LYS A 205 22.57 9.80 19.86
CA LYS A 205 24.01 9.57 20.13
C LYS A 205 24.36 8.08 20.19
N ASP A 206 23.39 7.20 20.35
CA ASP A 206 23.57 5.77 20.68
C ASP A 206 22.70 4.82 19.82
N MET A 207 21.88 5.36 18.90
CA MET A 207 20.89 4.65 18.09
C MET A 207 19.76 3.96 18.88
N VAL A 208 19.62 4.27 20.18
CA VAL A 208 18.60 3.70 21.08
C VAL A 208 17.71 4.80 21.62
N THR A 209 18.31 5.90 22.09
CA THR A 209 17.61 7.08 22.59
C THR A 209 17.51 8.13 21.50
N TRP A 210 16.29 8.53 21.15
CA TRP A 210 16.02 9.38 20.00
C TRP A 210 15.44 10.73 20.44
N LYS A 211 16.04 11.82 19.94
CA LYS A 211 15.44 13.16 19.94
C LYS A 211 14.61 13.29 18.67
N TRP A 212 13.38 13.76 18.82
CA TRP A 212 12.50 14.14 17.72
C TRP A 212 12.73 15.58 17.29
N HIS A 213 12.68 15.85 15.99
CA HIS A 213 12.85 17.19 15.41
C HIS A 213 11.64 17.61 14.58
N PRO A 214 11.51 18.92 14.27
CA PRO A 214 10.45 19.42 13.40
C PRO A 214 10.45 18.76 12.03
N THR A 215 9.26 18.45 11.51
CA THR A 215 9.11 17.90 10.16
C THR A 215 9.15 19.02 9.14
N VAL A 216 10.33 19.34 8.61
CA VAL A 216 10.49 20.42 7.61
C VAL A 216 10.33 19.95 6.16
N LEU A 217 10.54 18.65 5.92
CA LEU A 217 10.46 18.02 4.61
C LEU A 217 9.04 17.46 4.37
N VAL A 218 8.17 18.33 3.87
CA VAL A 218 6.74 18.05 3.64
C VAL A 218 6.22 18.85 2.44
N GLY A 219 5.12 18.39 1.83
CA GLY A 219 4.54 18.96 0.61
C GLY A 219 4.38 20.49 0.60
N PRO A 220 3.83 21.13 1.64
CA PRO A 220 3.72 22.59 1.68
C PRO A 220 5.06 23.34 1.62
N ASN A 221 6.16 22.73 2.06
CA ASN A 221 7.49 23.33 2.06
C ASN A 221 8.28 23.00 0.78
N THR A 222 8.04 21.82 0.20
CA THR A 222 8.82 21.27 -0.92
C THR A 222 8.09 21.31 -2.27
N GLY A 223 6.77 21.49 -2.27
CA GLY A 223 5.93 21.45 -3.47
C GLY A 223 5.49 20.06 -3.92
N HIS A 224 5.94 18.98 -3.26
CA HIS A 224 5.61 17.59 -3.59
C HIS A 224 5.65 16.69 -2.35
N GLY A 225 5.06 15.49 -2.40
CA GLY A 225 5.22 14.54 -1.29
C GLY A 225 6.65 13.99 -1.21
N MET A 226 7.05 13.52 -0.03
CA MET A 226 8.38 12.94 0.20
C MET A 226 8.35 11.42 0.06
N PHE A 227 8.85 10.89 -1.06
CA PHE A 227 9.11 9.46 -1.25
C PHE A 227 10.59 9.14 -1.09
N SER A 228 10.90 7.84 -1.03
CA SER A 228 12.20 7.33 -0.61
C SER A 228 13.36 7.87 -1.45
N GLY A 229 14.53 7.82 -0.84
CA GLY A 229 15.78 8.34 -1.33
C GLY A 229 16.95 7.83 -0.50
N THR A 230 18.10 8.47 -0.66
CA THR A 230 19.28 8.17 0.16
C THR A 230 20.07 9.42 0.48
N GLY A 231 20.82 9.35 1.57
CA GLY A 231 21.75 10.38 2.00
C GLY A 231 23.14 10.14 1.44
N PHE A 232 23.86 11.22 1.16
CA PHE A 232 25.28 11.18 0.81
C PHE A 232 25.98 12.43 1.32
N PHE A 233 27.31 12.40 1.35
CA PHE A 233 28.11 13.59 1.60
C PHE A 233 28.64 14.14 0.29
N THR A 234 28.55 15.46 0.11
CA THR A 234 29.24 16.16 -0.97
C THR A 234 30.76 16.06 -0.80
N LYS A 235 31.52 16.47 -1.82
CA LYS A 235 33.00 16.44 -1.76
C LYS A 235 33.59 17.33 -0.66
N ASP A 236 32.90 18.39 -0.30
CA ASP A 236 33.23 19.30 0.81
C ASP A 236 32.68 18.82 2.17
N GLY A 237 32.08 17.62 2.23
CA GLY A 237 31.64 16.98 3.48
C GLY A 237 30.27 17.44 3.97
N ARG A 238 29.48 18.14 3.13
CA ARG A 238 28.13 18.58 3.47
C ARG A 238 27.12 17.43 3.31
N PRO A 239 26.25 17.18 4.29
CA PRO A 239 25.13 16.26 4.12
C PRO A 239 24.20 16.71 3.00
N ALA A 240 23.86 15.78 2.12
CA ALA A 240 22.93 15.98 1.01
C ALA A 240 22.07 14.72 0.83
N MET A 241 20.93 14.88 0.15
CA MET A 241 20.04 13.76 -0.17
C MET A 241 19.57 13.82 -1.62
N ILE A 242 19.35 12.64 -2.18
CA ILE A 242 18.59 12.45 -3.41
C ILE A 242 17.34 11.63 -3.09
N TYR A 243 16.18 12.06 -3.56
CA TYR A 243 14.90 11.41 -3.24
C TYR A 243 13.86 11.61 -4.33
N HIS A 244 12.79 10.82 -4.31
CA HIS A 244 11.68 10.97 -5.25
C HIS A 244 10.60 11.94 -4.74
N GLY A 245 10.23 12.94 -5.54
CA GLY A 245 9.14 13.85 -5.21
C GLY A 245 7.80 13.25 -5.60
N GLN A 246 7.03 12.71 -4.65
CA GLN A 246 5.76 12.06 -4.93
C GLN A 246 4.78 13.03 -5.60
N GLY A 247 4.24 12.60 -6.75
CA GLY A 247 3.32 13.40 -7.57
C GLY A 247 3.99 14.37 -8.53
N SER A 248 5.31 14.53 -8.48
CA SER A 248 6.05 15.43 -9.38
C SER A 248 6.53 14.77 -10.68
N GLY A 249 6.69 13.43 -10.67
CA GLY A 249 7.35 12.70 -11.75
C GLY A 249 8.88 12.84 -11.78
N ASN A 250 9.49 13.53 -10.80
CA ASN A 250 10.92 13.84 -10.77
C ASN A 250 11.62 13.37 -9.49
N ASN A 251 12.94 13.28 -9.57
CA ASN A 251 13.83 13.12 -8.41
C ASN A 251 14.49 14.46 -8.10
N TYR A 252 14.73 14.73 -6.82
CA TYR A 252 15.26 16.00 -6.33
C TYR A 252 16.52 15.80 -5.50
N LEU A 253 17.32 16.87 -5.45
CA LEU A 253 18.46 17.01 -4.56
C LEU A 253 18.13 18.05 -3.49
N ALA A 254 18.55 17.80 -2.25
CA ALA A 254 18.56 18.82 -1.21
C ALA A 254 19.85 18.74 -0.39
N PHE A 255 20.32 19.89 0.06
CA PHE A 255 21.56 20.02 0.82
C PHE A 255 21.25 20.61 2.20
N ALA A 256 21.80 20.02 3.26
CA ALA A 256 21.56 20.47 4.63
C ALA A 256 22.12 21.89 4.83
N LEU A 257 21.36 22.79 5.43
CA LEU A 257 21.76 24.19 5.66
C LEU A 257 22.31 24.42 7.07
N ASP A 258 22.12 23.45 7.98
CA ASP A 258 22.52 23.52 9.37
C ASP A 258 23.14 22.19 9.85
N ASP A 259 23.71 22.19 11.06
CA ASP A 259 24.35 21.01 11.62
C ASP A 259 23.38 20.02 12.28
N ASN A 260 22.14 20.42 12.57
CA ASN A 260 21.12 19.49 13.08
C ASN A 260 20.36 18.77 11.96
N LEU A 261 20.50 19.22 10.71
CA LEU A 261 19.72 18.76 9.57
C LEU A 261 18.23 19.11 9.67
N ASP A 262 17.93 20.20 10.39
CA ASP A 262 16.60 20.77 10.54
C ASP A 262 16.29 21.75 9.39
N GLU A 263 17.28 22.12 8.57
CA GLU A 263 17.11 23.03 7.44
C GLU A 263 17.72 22.44 6.15
N TRP A 264 17.00 22.59 5.03
CA TRP A 264 17.41 22.04 3.73
C TRP A 264 17.19 23.07 2.62
N THR A 265 18.01 23.03 1.57
CA THR A 265 17.76 23.82 0.36
C THR A 265 16.39 23.48 -0.24
N LYS A 266 15.73 24.47 -0.84
CA LYS A 266 14.49 24.24 -1.60
C LYS A 266 14.76 23.35 -2.82
N PRO A 267 13.80 22.49 -3.23
CA PRO A 267 13.92 21.63 -4.39
C PRO A 267 14.00 22.40 -5.72
#